data_AF-A0A2G5DND2-F1
#
_entry.id   AF-A0A2G5DND2-F1
#
_cell.length_a   1.000
_cell.length_b   1.000
_cell.length_c   1.000
_cell.angle_alpha   90.00
_cell.angle_beta   90.00
_cell.angle_gamma   90.00
#
_symmetry.space_group_name_H-M   'P 1'
#
loop_
_entity.id
_entity.type
_entity.pdbx_description
1 polymer ?
#
loop_
_entity_poly.entity_id
_entity_poly.type
_entity_poly.pdbx_seq_one_letter_code
_entity_poly.pdbx_strand_id
1 'polypeptide(L)'
;MVGASEEVELNRLENQVDNGGGGVWEYLCLVRKLKVRRSDKVLKHGLSILNDSKKRSKLGGEEWTLYEQVAVAAIDCQCLDVAKDCIKALQKQFPESRRVGRLEGMLLEAKGLWADAEKAYSSLLEDNPLDQVIHKRKISMAKAQGNVSAAIEGLNKYLDIYMADHDAWRELAEIYVSLQLYRQAAFCYEELILSQPTVPLHHLAYADVLYTLGGVENLQIAKKYYAATIDLTGGKNTRALYGICLVRCFVP
;
A
#
# COMPACT_ATOMS: atom_id res chain seq x y z
N MET A 1 -10.42 -3.38 -5.02
CA MET A 1 -10.09 -4.32 -6.11
C MET A 1 -10.43 -3.63 -7.42
N VAL A 2 -9.54 -3.71 -8.41
CA VAL A 2 -9.82 -3.22 -9.76
C VAL A 2 -10.92 -4.10 -10.36
N GLY A 3 -11.94 -3.50 -10.98
CA GLY A 3 -12.99 -4.28 -11.63
C GLY A 3 -12.44 -5.05 -12.84
N ALA A 4 -12.96 -6.24 -13.13
CA ALA A 4 -12.50 -7.04 -14.28
C ALA A 4 -12.59 -6.27 -15.62
N SER A 5 -13.58 -5.39 -15.77
CA SER A 5 -13.71 -4.50 -16.93
C SER A 5 -12.62 -3.43 -17.00
N GLU A 6 -12.26 -2.83 -15.86
CA GLU A 6 -11.22 -1.80 -15.76
C GLU A 6 -9.83 -2.38 -16.00
N GLU A 7 -9.59 -3.63 -15.58
CA GLU A 7 -8.34 -4.35 -15.83
C GLU A 7 -8.17 -4.70 -17.31
N VAL A 8 -9.23 -5.15 -17.97
CA VAL A 8 -9.22 -5.40 -19.42
C VAL A 8 -8.90 -4.10 -20.18
N GLU A 9 -9.54 -3.00 -19.80
CA GLU A 9 -9.30 -1.70 -20.42
C GLU A 9 -7.87 -1.20 -20.18
N LEU A 10 -7.35 -1.37 -18.96
CA LEU A 10 -5.97 -1.02 -18.63
C LEU A 10 -4.98 -1.77 -19.51
N ASN A 11 -5.15 -3.10 -19.65
CA ASN A 11 -4.27 -3.93 -20.47
C ASN A 11 -4.39 -3.59 -21.97
N ARG A 12 -5.59 -3.21 -22.44
CA ARG A 12 -5.81 -2.75 -23.83
C ARG A 12 -5.04 -1.47 -24.10
N LEU A 13 -5.17 -0.47 -23.23
CA LEU A 13 -4.46 0.81 -23.35
C LEU A 13 -2.95 0.63 -23.21
N GLU A 14 -2.49 -0.25 -22.32
CA GLU A 14 -1.06 -0.56 -22.17
C GLU A 14 -0.47 -1.08 -23.49
N ASN A 15 -1.14 -2.07 -24.11
CA ASN A 15 -0.72 -2.62 -25.39
C ASN A 15 -0.75 -1.57 -26.52
N GLN A 16 -1.78 -0.71 -26.55
CA GLN A 16 -1.87 0.35 -27.54
C GLN A 16 -0.70 1.33 -27.42
N VAL A 17 -0.39 1.76 -26.20
CA VAL A 17 0.66 2.74 -25.93
C VAL A 17 2.05 2.14 -26.21
N ASP A 18 2.28 0.88 -25.87
CA ASP A 18 3.55 0.20 -26.16
C ASP A 18 3.82 0.04 -27.66
N ASN A 19 2.76 -0.10 -28.46
CA ASN A 19 2.84 -0.18 -29.93
C ASN A 19 2.76 1.18 -30.64
N GLY A 20 2.80 2.30 -29.89
CA GLY A 20 2.79 3.65 -30.47
C GLY A 20 1.43 4.14 -30.97
N GLY A 21 0.34 3.47 -30.60
CA GLY A 21 -1.03 3.78 -31.03
C GLY A 21 -1.67 5.03 -30.40
N GLY A 22 -0.89 5.90 -29.74
CA GLY A 22 -1.38 7.08 -29.03
C GLY A 22 -2.01 6.78 -27.66
N GLY A 23 -2.74 7.74 -27.09
CA GLY A 23 -3.49 7.54 -25.83
C GLY A 23 -2.65 7.49 -24.54
N VAL A 24 -1.38 7.91 -24.59
CA VAL A 24 -0.44 7.81 -23.46
C VAL A 24 -1.00 8.43 -22.18
N TRP A 25 -1.58 9.64 -22.27
CA TRP A 25 -2.11 10.33 -21.09
C TRP A 25 -3.34 9.63 -20.49
N GLU A 26 -4.19 9.03 -21.32
CA GLU A 26 -5.37 8.28 -20.88
C GLU A 26 -4.94 7.03 -20.11
N TYR A 27 -3.93 6.32 -20.61
CA TYR A 27 -3.30 5.20 -19.90
C TYR A 27 -2.73 5.64 -18.54
N LEU A 28 -1.93 6.71 -18.50
CA LEU A 28 -1.33 7.19 -17.25
C LEU A 28 -2.40 7.64 -16.23
N CYS A 29 -3.47 8.29 -16.69
CA CYS A 29 -4.63 8.62 -15.86
C CYS A 29 -5.30 7.38 -15.28
N LEU A 30 -5.49 6.34 -16.10
CA LEU A 30 -6.14 5.10 -15.66
C LEU A 30 -5.26 4.34 -14.65
N VAL A 31 -3.95 4.23 -14.89
CA VAL A 31 -2.98 3.66 -13.93
C VAL A 31 -3.08 4.37 -12.59
N ARG A 32 -3.13 5.71 -12.60
CA ARG A 32 -3.26 6.53 -11.39
C ARG A 32 -4.61 6.33 -10.69
N LYS A 33 -5.72 6.33 -11.44
CA LYS A 33 -7.07 6.13 -10.92
C LYS A 33 -7.21 4.77 -10.23
N LEU A 34 -6.69 3.73 -10.86
CA LEU A 34 -6.76 2.35 -10.37
C LEU A 34 -5.69 2.03 -9.31
N LYS A 35 -4.74 2.95 -9.07
CA LYS A 35 -3.61 2.80 -8.14
C LYS A 35 -2.79 1.53 -8.41
N VAL A 36 -2.63 1.16 -9.67
CA VAL A 36 -1.87 -0.04 -10.07
C VAL A 36 -0.39 0.28 -10.16
N ARG A 37 0.46 -0.64 -9.67
CA ARG A 37 1.91 -0.50 -9.80
C ARG A 37 2.37 -0.94 -11.21
N ARG A 38 2.69 0.05 -12.05
CA ARG A 38 3.24 -0.07 -13.42
C ARG A 38 4.38 0.93 -13.62
N SER A 39 5.29 0.99 -12.63
CA SER A 39 6.26 2.08 -12.50
C SER A 39 7.22 2.18 -13.69
N ASP A 40 7.62 1.05 -14.28
CA ASP A 40 8.43 0.97 -15.49
C ASP A 40 7.73 1.62 -16.70
N LYS A 41 6.45 1.27 -16.93
CA LYS A 41 5.64 1.81 -18.03
C LYS A 41 5.33 3.29 -17.82
N VAL A 42 4.97 3.66 -16.59
CA VAL A 42 4.70 5.05 -16.22
C VAL A 42 5.93 5.91 -16.43
N LEU A 43 7.11 5.43 -16.04
CA LEU A 43 8.37 6.14 -16.24
C LEU A 43 8.69 6.33 -17.72
N LYS A 44 8.66 5.24 -18.51
CA LYS A 44 8.95 5.26 -19.95
C LYS A 44 8.03 6.25 -20.69
N HIS A 45 6.73 6.09 -20.50
CA HIS A 45 5.73 6.83 -21.26
C HIS A 45 5.54 8.25 -20.74
N GLY A 46 5.67 8.45 -19.43
CA GLY A 46 5.66 9.78 -18.82
C GLY A 46 6.84 10.64 -19.25
N LEU A 47 8.05 10.06 -19.31
CA LEU A 47 9.24 10.76 -19.84
C LEU A 47 9.08 11.12 -21.32
N SER A 48 8.43 10.27 -22.12
CA SER A 48 8.14 10.60 -23.52
C SER A 48 7.27 11.85 -23.67
N ILE A 49 6.40 12.15 -22.70
CA ILE A 49 5.60 13.38 -22.69
C ILE A 49 6.42 14.55 -22.13
N LEU A 50 7.12 14.36 -21.01
CA LEU A 50 7.87 15.45 -20.35
C LEU A 50 9.03 15.99 -21.20
N ASN A 51 9.67 15.14 -22.00
CA ASN A 51 10.76 15.52 -22.89
C ASN A 51 10.27 16.23 -24.17
N ASP A 52 9.00 16.09 -24.53
CA ASP A 52 8.40 16.75 -25.70
C ASP A 52 7.62 18.00 -25.25
N SER A 53 8.22 19.18 -25.47
CA SER A 53 7.61 20.44 -25.04
C SER A 53 6.21 20.67 -25.59
N LYS A 54 5.86 20.16 -26.78
CA LYS A 54 4.54 20.34 -27.38
C LYS A 54 3.50 19.44 -26.70
N LYS A 55 3.87 18.19 -26.40
CA LYS A 55 3.01 17.26 -25.66
C LYS A 55 2.81 17.72 -24.22
N ARG A 56 3.89 18.18 -23.57
CA ARG A 56 3.85 18.73 -22.22
C ARG A 56 2.93 19.95 -22.14
N SER A 57 3.11 20.94 -23.01
CA SER A 57 2.27 22.15 -22.99
C SER A 57 0.79 21.86 -23.26
N LYS A 58 0.48 20.79 -24.01
CA LYS A 58 -0.90 20.37 -24.28
C LYS A 58 -1.63 19.88 -23.02
N LEU A 59 -0.92 19.45 -21.98
CA LEU A 59 -1.52 19.01 -20.72
C LEU A 59 -2.01 20.19 -19.86
N GLY A 60 -1.53 21.41 -20.09
CA GLY A 60 -1.84 22.56 -19.25
C GLY A 60 -1.50 22.27 -17.77
N GLY A 61 -2.44 22.51 -16.86
CA GLY A 61 -2.23 22.28 -15.42
C GLY A 61 -1.97 20.83 -15.03
N GLU A 62 -2.35 19.85 -15.86
CA GLU A 62 -2.10 18.43 -15.58
C GLU A 62 -0.62 18.03 -15.73
N GLU A 63 0.22 18.90 -16.30
CA GLU A 63 1.66 18.64 -16.42
C GLU A 63 2.31 18.39 -15.05
N TRP A 64 1.88 19.10 -14.01
CA TRP A 64 2.42 18.96 -12.66
C TRP A 64 2.03 17.63 -12.03
N THR A 65 0.82 17.16 -12.33
CA THR A 65 0.38 15.82 -11.91
C THR A 65 1.20 14.74 -12.61
N LEU A 66 1.59 14.96 -13.87
CA LEU A 66 2.50 14.06 -14.58
C LEU A 66 3.91 14.06 -13.95
N TYR A 67 4.45 15.23 -13.59
CA TYR A 67 5.75 15.31 -12.90
C TYR A 67 5.74 14.53 -11.58
N GLU A 68 4.69 14.65 -10.76
CA GLU A 68 4.57 13.87 -9.51
C GLU A 68 4.49 12.37 -9.80
N GLN A 69 3.66 11.96 -10.77
CA GLN A 69 3.50 10.56 -11.15
C GLN A 69 4.82 9.95 -11.67
N VAL A 70 5.57 10.69 -12.50
CA VAL A 70 6.88 10.28 -13.00
C VAL A 70 7.92 10.26 -11.88
N ALA A 71 7.91 11.22 -10.96
CA ALA A 71 8.83 11.23 -9.82
C ALA A 71 8.67 9.96 -8.96
N VAL A 72 7.43 9.59 -8.62
CA VAL A 72 7.16 8.36 -7.85
C VAL A 72 7.59 7.11 -8.62
N ALA A 73 7.26 7.02 -9.92
CA ALA A 73 7.66 5.90 -10.75
C ALA A 73 9.19 5.80 -10.92
N ALA A 74 9.88 6.93 -11.03
CA ALA A 74 11.33 7.00 -11.11
C ALA A 74 12.01 6.53 -9.82
N ILE A 75 11.45 6.87 -8.65
CA ILE A 75 11.91 6.35 -7.35
C ILE A 75 11.77 4.83 -7.31
N ASP A 76 10.62 4.31 -7.70
CA ASP A 76 10.35 2.86 -7.75
C ASP A 76 11.31 2.12 -8.68
N CYS A 77 11.67 2.71 -9.81
CA CYS A 77 12.61 2.15 -10.79
C CYS A 77 14.08 2.46 -10.49
N GLN A 78 14.41 3.05 -9.33
CA GLN A 78 15.77 3.46 -8.95
C GLN A 78 16.44 4.46 -9.93
N CYS A 79 15.65 5.18 -10.72
CA CYS A 79 16.11 6.28 -11.58
C CYS A 79 16.12 7.60 -10.79
N LEU A 80 16.96 7.69 -9.77
CA LEU A 80 16.94 8.78 -8.78
C LEU A 80 17.26 10.16 -9.36
N ASP A 81 18.01 10.23 -10.46
CA ASP A 81 18.30 11.49 -11.15
C ASP A 81 17.03 12.09 -11.78
N VAL A 82 16.25 11.25 -12.47
CA VAL A 82 14.97 11.64 -13.05
C VAL A 82 13.99 12.09 -11.96
N ALA A 83 13.92 11.35 -10.86
CA ALA A 83 13.09 11.73 -9.72
C ALA A 83 13.50 13.10 -9.16
N LYS A 84 14.81 13.33 -8.97
CA LYS A 84 15.35 14.59 -8.47
C LYS A 84 15.02 15.76 -9.39
N ASP A 85 15.12 15.59 -10.70
CA ASP A 85 14.83 16.66 -11.65
C ASP A 85 13.32 16.97 -11.73
N CYS A 86 12.46 15.96 -11.67
CA CYS A 86 11.01 16.15 -11.56
C CYS A 86 10.65 16.90 -10.27
N ILE A 87 11.24 16.52 -9.14
CA ILE A 87 11.00 17.16 -7.84
C ILE A 87 11.49 18.61 -7.84
N LYS A 88 12.66 18.91 -8.41
CA LYS A 88 13.15 20.30 -8.56
C LYS A 88 12.21 21.16 -9.39
N ALA A 89 11.67 20.61 -10.48
CA ALA A 89 10.69 21.33 -11.32
C ALA A 89 9.42 21.65 -10.52
N LEU A 90 8.92 20.69 -9.75
CA LEU A 90 7.77 20.88 -8.86
C LEU A 90 8.06 21.89 -7.74
N GLN A 91 9.25 21.83 -7.12
CA GLN A 91 9.66 22.73 -6.04
C GLN A 91 9.78 24.18 -6.52
N LYS A 92 10.26 24.39 -7.76
CA LYS A 92 10.31 25.73 -8.37
C LYS A 92 8.92 26.34 -8.55
N GLN A 93 7.95 25.52 -8.93
CA GLN A 93 6.57 25.97 -9.16
C GLN A 93 5.77 26.09 -7.85
N PHE A 94 6.03 25.21 -6.88
CA PHE A 94 5.29 25.12 -5.62
C PHE A 94 6.22 24.99 -4.40
N PRO A 95 6.94 26.05 -3.99
CA PRO A 95 8.00 25.97 -2.98
C PRO A 95 7.57 25.50 -1.58
N GLU A 96 6.32 25.76 -1.19
CA GLU A 96 5.79 25.40 0.14
C GLU A 96 4.80 24.22 0.07
N SER A 97 4.82 23.46 -1.03
CA SER A 97 3.88 22.37 -1.20
C SER A 97 4.28 21.15 -0.38
N ARG A 98 3.40 20.76 0.55
CA ARG A 98 3.51 19.52 1.32
C ARG A 98 3.62 18.27 0.44
N ARG A 99 2.97 18.27 -0.73
CA ARG A 99 3.08 17.17 -1.71
C ARG A 99 4.50 17.05 -2.24
N VAL A 100 5.17 18.17 -2.49
CA VAL A 100 6.56 18.19 -2.96
C VAL A 100 7.51 17.80 -1.83
N GLY A 101 7.33 18.33 -0.61
CA GLY A 101 8.10 17.92 0.56
C GLY A 101 8.00 16.40 0.84
N ARG A 102 6.82 15.79 0.62
CA ARG A 102 6.66 14.34 0.71
C ARG A 102 7.49 13.59 -0.34
N LEU A 103 7.54 14.08 -1.58
CA LEU A 103 8.36 13.48 -2.64
C LEU A 103 9.86 13.62 -2.33
N GLU A 104 10.27 14.74 -1.75
CA GLU A 104 11.64 14.94 -1.27
C GLU A 104 12.00 13.91 -0.18
N GLY A 105 11.12 13.72 0.81
CA GLY A 105 11.29 12.66 1.81
C GLY A 105 11.41 11.27 1.17
N MET A 106 10.55 10.95 0.19
CA MET A 106 10.61 9.66 -0.51
C MET A 106 11.91 9.48 -1.31
N LEU A 107 12.45 10.57 -1.89
CA LEU A 107 13.74 10.54 -2.57
C LEU A 107 14.90 10.32 -1.58
N LEU A 108 14.81 10.88 -0.37
CA LEU A 108 15.80 10.66 0.70
C LEU A 108 15.75 9.21 1.20
N GLU A 109 14.55 8.65 1.40
CA GLU A 109 14.35 7.23 1.71
C GLU A 109 15.03 6.35 0.63
N ALA A 110 14.76 6.63 -0.65
CA ALA A 110 15.31 5.85 -1.76
C ALA A 110 16.84 5.92 -1.87
N LYS A 111 17.46 6.99 -1.37
CA LYS A 111 18.92 7.15 -1.26
C LYS A 111 19.52 6.48 -0.02
N GLY A 112 18.69 5.97 0.90
CA GLY A 112 19.13 5.45 2.19
C GLY A 112 19.51 6.53 3.20
N LEU A 113 19.15 7.80 2.94
CA LEU A 113 19.41 8.93 3.85
C LEU A 113 18.30 9.04 4.90
N TRP A 114 18.23 8.02 5.75
CA TRP A 114 17.16 7.82 6.72
C TRP A 114 16.97 8.98 7.71
N ALA A 115 18.07 9.51 8.25
CA ALA A 115 18.02 10.59 9.23
C ALA A 115 17.48 11.88 8.63
N ASP A 116 17.80 12.16 7.36
CA ASP A 116 17.31 13.34 6.66
C ASP A 116 15.85 13.17 6.27
N ALA A 117 15.43 11.96 5.85
CA ALA A 117 14.03 11.64 5.61
C ALA A 117 13.18 11.81 6.87
N GLU A 118 13.65 11.32 8.03
CA GLU A 118 12.97 11.46 9.32
C GLU A 118 12.79 12.93 9.72
N LYS A 119 13.82 13.77 9.51
CA LYS A 119 13.74 15.22 9.74
C LYS A 119 12.70 15.86 8.82
N ALA A 120 12.74 15.55 7.52
CA ALA A 120 11.80 16.08 6.54
C ALA A 120 10.33 15.70 6.87
N TYR A 121 10.09 14.45 7.30
CA TYR A 121 8.75 14.04 7.72
C TYR A 121 8.33 14.67 9.03
N SER A 122 9.24 14.85 9.97
CA SER A 122 8.93 15.48 11.26
C SER A 122 8.58 16.96 11.07
N SER A 123 9.30 17.70 10.22
CA SER A 123 8.92 19.09 9.88
C SER A 123 7.56 19.18 9.18
N LEU A 124 7.23 18.23 8.29
CA LEU A 124 5.90 18.19 7.67
C LEU A 124 4.77 17.92 8.68
N LEU A 125 5.06 17.16 9.74
CA LEU A 125 4.11 16.88 10.82
C LEU A 125 4.00 18.03 11.83
N GLU A 126 5.04 18.85 12.01
CA GLU A 126 4.94 20.09 12.79
C GLU A 126 3.92 21.05 12.16
N ASP A 127 3.91 21.16 10.84
CA ASP A 127 2.94 21.97 10.08
C ASP A 127 1.54 21.34 10.02
N ASN A 128 1.45 20.00 10.03
CA ASN A 128 0.20 19.26 9.98
C ASN A 128 0.28 17.95 10.79
N PRO A 129 0.00 17.98 12.09
CA PRO A 129 0.14 16.82 12.96
C PRO A 129 -0.75 15.63 12.58
N LEU A 130 -1.83 15.88 11.83
CA LEU A 130 -2.84 14.90 11.44
C LEU A 130 -2.68 14.40 9.99
N ASP A 131 -1.50 14.56 9.39
CA ASP A 131 -1.24 14.01 8.05
C ASP A 131 -1.02 12.49 8.11
N GLN A 132 -2.10 11.73 7.84
CA GLN A 132 -2.08 10.27 7.81
C GLN A 132 -1.02 9.70 6.86
N VAL A 133 -0.76 10.35 5.73
CA VAL A 133 0.17 9.81 4.72
C VAL A 133 1.59 9.85 5.24
N ILE A 134 1.96 10.93 5.96
CA ILE A 134 3.29 11.07 6.55
C ILE A 134 3.49 10.09 7.70
N HIS A 135 2.49 9.90 8.57
CA HIS A 135 2.53 8.87 9.62
C HIS A 135 2.78 7.47 9.04
N LYS A 136 2.01 7.07 8.01
CA LYS A 136 2.21 5.79 7.32
C LYS A 136 3.59 5.66 6.69
N ARG A 137 4.15 6.75 6.15
CA ARG A 137 5.52 6.76 5.59
C ARG A 137 6.57 6.54 6.67
N LYS A 138 6.50 7.23 7.81
CA LYS A 138 7.42 7.02 8.94
C LYS A 138 7.41 5.57 9.44
N ILE A 139 6.22 4.98 9.57
CA ILE A 139 6.07 3.55 9.93
C ILE A 139 6.72 2.66 8.87
N SER A 140 6.46 2.91 7.59
CA SER A 140 7.04 2.13 6.48
C SER A 140 8.56 2.25 6.45
N MET A 141 9.11 3.43 6.73
CA MET A 141 10.54 3.68 6.83
C MET A 141 11.17 2.90 7.99
N ALA A 142 10.53 2.90 9.17
CA ALA A 142 11.00 2.11 10.31
C ALA A 142 11.05 0.59 9.99
N LYS A 143 10.03 0.08 9.28
CA LYS A 143 10.04 -1.30 8.77
C LYS A 143 11.18 -1.55 7.78
N ALA A 144 11.41 -0.64 6.83
CA ALA A 144 12.47 -0.76 5.84
C ALA A 144 13.88 -0.79 6.46
N GLN A 145 14.06 -0.10 7.59
CA GLN A 145 15.31 -0.14 8.40
C GLN A 145 15.46 -1.42 9.24
N GLY A 146 14.45 -2.29 9.26
CA GLY A 146 14.41 -3.47 10.14
C GLY A 146 14.09 -3.15 11.60
N ASN A 147 13.73 -1.90 11.93
CA ASN A 147 13.34 -1.52 13.28
C ASN A 147 11.84 -1.82 13.51
N VAL A 148 11.53 -3.10 13.64
CA VAL A 148 10.16 -3.59 13.81
C VAL A 148 9.51 -3.05 15.09
N SER A 149 10.29 -2.87 16.16
CA SER A 149 9.78 -2.31 17.42
C SER A 149 9.26 -0.87 17.24
N ALA A 150 10.02 -0.02 16.55
CA ALA A 150 9.58 1.35 16.26
C ALA A 150 8.36 1.38 15.33
N ALA A 151 8.28 0.44 14.38
CA ALA A 151 7.11 0.31 13.51
C ALA A 151 5.84 -0.07 14.29
N ILE A 152 5.93 -1.01 15.24
CA ILE A 152 4.81 -1.39 16.12
C ILE A 152 4.38 -0.22 17.00
N GLU A 153 5.32 0.46 17.64
CA GLU A 153 5.01 1.64 18.46
C GLU A 153 4.35 2.74 17.62
N GLY A 154 4.87 2.99 16.41
CA GLY A 154 4.28 3.94 15.47
C GLY A 154 2.87 3.54 15.03
N LEU A 155 2.63 2.27 14.73
CA LEU A 155 1.30 1.75 14.35
C LEU A 155 0.30 1.86 15.49
N ASN A 156 0.67 1.51 16.73
CA ASN A 156 -0.22 1.65 17.88
C ASN A 156 -0.62 3.12 18.08
N LYS A 157 0.35 4.05 18.11
CA LYS A 157 0.08 5.49 18.21
C LYS A 157 -0.77 6.01 17.06
N TYR A 158 -0.55 5.50 15.85
CA TYR A 158 -1.35 5.86 14.68
C TYR A 158 -2.81 5.37 14.83
N LEU A 159 -3.00 4.12 15.26
CA LEU A 159 -4.32 3.52 15.45
C LEU A 159 -5.09 4.14 16.62
N ASP A 160 -4.41 4.65 17.65
CA ASP A 160 -5.05 5.44 18.72
C ASP A 160 -5.76 6.70 18.18
N ILE A 161 -5.26 7.26 17.07
CA ILE A 161 -5.84 8.44 16.41
C ILE A 161 -6.80 8.02 15.29
N TYR A 162 -6.44 7.00 14.52
CA TYR A 162 -7.13 6.57 13.29
C TYR A 162 -7.63 5.12 13.39
N MET A 163 -8.46 4.83 14.40
CA MET A 163 -8.95 3.48 14.69
C MET A 163 -9.68 2.79 13.53
N ALA A 164 -10.27 3.55 12.60
CA ALA A 164 -10.99 3.02 11.45
C ALA A 164 -10.09 2.60 10.27
N ASP A 165 -8.77 2.73 10.40
CA ASP A 165 -7.83 2.36 9.34
C ASP A 165 -7.55 0.86 9.32
N HIS A 166 -8.34 0.14 8.53
CA HIS A 166 -8.26 -1.32 8.41
C HIS A 166 -6.92 -1.80 7.82
N ASP A 167 -6.28 -1.01 6.96
CA ASP A 167 -4.98 -1.39 6.38
C ASP A 167 -3.89 -1.35 7.46
N ALA A 168 -3.94 -0.36 8.36
CA ALA A 168 -3.01 -0.26 9.49
C ALA A 168 -3.21 -1.39 10.51
N TRP A 169 -4.46 -1.77 10.82
CA TRP A 169 -4.74 -2.94 11.67
C TRP A 169 -4.21 -4.24 11.06
N ARG A 170 -4.42 -4.43 9.75
CA ARG A 170 -3.91 -5.61 9.02
C ARG A 170 -2.38 -5.66 9.07
N GLU A 171 -1.72 -4.54 8.80
CA GLU A 171 -0.27 -4.44 8.84
C GLU A 171 0.28 -4.75 10.24
N LEU A 172 -0.35 -4.21 11.30
CA LEU A 172 0.03 -4.52 12.68
C LEU A 172 -0.14 -6.01 13.00
N ALA A 173 -1.24 -6.63 12.56
CA ALA A 173 -1.48 -8.06 12.73
C ALA A 173 -0.39 -8.91 12.05
N GLU A 174 -0.05 -8.58 10.80
CA GLU A 174 0.99 -9.28 10.03
C GLU A 174 2.37 -9.17 10.68
N ILE A 175 2.71 -7.99 11.22
CA ILE A 175 3.93 -7.80 12.00
C ILE A 175 3.91 -8.69 13.26
N TYR A 176 2.81 -8.72 14.02
CA TYR A 176 2.70 -9.58 15.19
C TYR A 176 2.81 -11.07 14.84
N VAL A 177 2.20 -11.52 13.75
CA VAL A 177 2.34 -12.90 13.24
C VAL A 177 3.82 -13.19 12.93
N SER A 178 4.53 -12.28 12.26
CA SER A 178 5.96 -12.46 11.94
C SER A 178 6.85 -12.60 13.17
N LEU A 179 6.45 -11.97 14.28
CA LEU A 179 7.12 -12.05 15.58
C LEU A 179 6.60 -13.19 16.48
N GLN A 180 5.69 -14.03 15.99
CA GLN A 180 5.04 -15.12 16.74
C GLN A 180 4.22 -14.62 17.94
N LEU A 181 3.83 -13.34 17.93
CA LEU A 181 2.99 -12.69 18.92
C LEU A 181 1.50 -12.92 18.58
N TYR A 182 1.11 -14.19 18.54
CA TYR A 182 -0.19 -14.60 17.99
C TYR A 182 -1.40 -14.08 18.77
N ARG A 183 -1.28 -13.84 20.08
CA ARG A 183 -2.37 -13.28 20.88
C ARG A 183 -2.67 -11.83 20.49
N GLN A 184 -1.63 -11.04 20.26
CA GLN A 184 -1.76 -9.66 19.80
C GLN A 184 -2.26 -9.61 18.35
N ALA A 185 -1.80 -10.52 17.50
CA ALA A 185 -2.32 -10.66 16.14
C ALA A 185 -3.82 -11.03 16.13
N ALA A 186 -4.24 -11.95 16.99
CA ALA A 186 -5.64 -12.35 17.13
C ALA A 186 -6.53 -11.14 17.48
N PHE A 187 -6.12 -10.32 18.45
CA PHE A 187 -6.82 -9.07 18.79
C PHE A 187 -6.97 -8.13 17.59
N CYS A 188 -5.90 -7.93 16.80
CA CYS A 188 -5.96 -7.07 15.62
C CYS A 188 -6.95 -7.60 14.57
N TYR A 189 -7.03 -8.92 14.38
CA TYR A 189 -7.99 -9.53 13.46
C TYR A 189 -9.43 -9.50 14.00
N GLU A 190 -9.64 -9.53 15.32
CA GLU A 190 -10.95 -9.32 15.93
C GLU A 190 -11.49 -7.93 15.59
N GLU A 191 -10.68 -6.88 15.75
CA GLU A 191 -11.05 -5.50 15.37
C GLU A 191 -11.36 -5.38 13.86
N LEU A 192 -10.61 -6.08 13.01
CA LEU A 192 -10.87 -6.15 11.57
C LEU A 192 -12.19 -6.85 11.23
N ILE A 193 -12.52 -7.95 11.92
CA ILE A 193 -13.76 -8.69 11.70
C ILE A 193 -14.96 -7.89 12.23
N LEU A 194 -14.81 -7.22 13.38
CA LEU A 194 -15.86 -6.35 13.94
C LEU A 194 -16.19 -5.20 12.99
N SER A 195 -15.17 -4.58 12.38
CA SER A 195 -15.35 -3.46 11.46
C SER A 195 -15.75 -3.89 10.04
N GLN A 196 -15.27 -5.04 9.56
CA GLN A 196 -15.52 -5.54 8.20
C GLN A 196 -15.90 -7.04 8.20
N PRO A 197 -17.10 -7.39 8.69
CA PRO A 197 -17.49 -8.79 8.91
C PRO A 197 -17.69 -9.59 7.61
N THR A 198 -17.82 -8.93 6.46
CA THR A 198 -18.06 -9.58 5.17
C THR A 198 -16.78 -9.90 4.39
N VAL A 199 -15.60 -9.47 4.87
CA VAL A 199 -14.33 -9.67 4.18
C VAL A 199 -13.75 -11.05 4.53
N PRO A 200 -13.72 -12.03 3.60
CA PRO A 200 -13.34 -13.41 3.94
C PRO A 200 -11.87 -13.55 4.38
N LEU A 201 -11.00 -12.66 3.88
CA LEU A 201 -9.57 -12.69 4.21
C LEU A 201 -9.29 -12.49 5.70
N HIS A 202 -10.11 -11.69 6.39
CA HIS A 202 -9.94 -11.42 7.82
C HIS A 202 -10.31 -12.66 8.65
N HIS A 203 -11.43 -13.31 8.30
CA HIS A 203 -11.86 -14.58 8.92
C HIS A 203 -10.82 -15.67 8.73
N LEU A 204 -10.25 -15.77 7.52
CA LEU A 204 -9.21 -16.75 7.21
C LEU A 204 -7.94 -16.54 8.03
N ALA A 205 -7.45 -15.30 8.09
CA ALA A 205 -6.24 -14.98 8.82
C ALA A 205 -6.43 -15.18 10.33
N TYR A 206 -7.59 -14.81 10.88
CA TYR A 206 -7.94 -15.08 12.28
C TYR A 206 -7.99 -16.57 12.59
N ALA A 207 -8.61 -17.37 11.71
CA ALA A 207 -8.65 -18.82 11.84
C ALA A 207 -7.23 -19.44 11.84
N ASP A 208 -6.35 -18.98 10.95
CA ASP A 208 -4.94 -19.43 10.91
C ASP A 208 -4.19 -19.11 12.20
N VAL A 209 -4.38 -17.90 12.76
CA VAL A 209 -3.76 -17.49 14.02
C VAL A 209 -4.27 -18.33 15.19
N LEU A 210 -5.58 -18.55 15.27
CA LEU A 210 -6.19 -19.39 16.32
C LEU A 210 -5.75 -20.85 16.21
N TYR A 211 -5.67 -21.38 14.99
CA TYR A 211 -5.15 -22.72 14.75
C TYR A 211 -3.71 -22.85 15.26
N THR A 212 -2.88 -21.84 14.98
CA THR A 212 -1.48 -21.79 15.40
C THR A 212 -1.31 -21.66 16.92
N LEU A 213 -2.18 -20.89 17.58
CA LEU A 213 -2.22 -20.81 19.05
C LEU A 213 -2.50 -22.16 19.71
N GLY A 214 -3.26 -23.02 19.02
CA GLY A 214 -3.60 -24.35 19.50
C GLY A 214 -4.51 -24.35 20.72
N GLY A 215 -4.76 -25.54 21.26
CA GLY A 215 -5.75 -25.75 22.33
C GLY A 215 -7.15 -26.01 21.78
N VAL A 216 -7.89 -26.90 22.45
CA VAL A 216 -9.17 -27.41 21.95
C VAL A 216 -10.16 -26.27 21.67
N GLU A 217 -10.25 -25.28 22.57
CA GLU A 217 -11.13 -24.13 22.42
C GLU A 217 -10.81 -23.30 21.18
N ASN A 218 -9.53 -22.92 20.99
CA ASN A 218 -9.11 -22.16 19.83
C ASN A 218 -9.31 -22.93 18.53
N LEU A 219 -9.10 -24.25 18.53
CA LEU A 219 -9.36 -25.09 17.36
C LEU A 219 -10.86 -25.12 16.99
N GLN A 220 -11.76 -25.20 17.98
CA GLN A 220 -13.21 -25.08 17.71
C GLN A 220 -13.56 -23.73 17.10
N ILE A 221 -12.97 -22.66 17.61
CA ILE A 221 -13.22 -21.30 17.10
C ILE A 221 -12.64 -21.17 15.68
N ALA A 222 -11.41 -21.61 15.45
CA ALA A 222 -10.77 -21.64 14.13
C ALA A 222 -11.65 -22.37 13.09
N LYS A 223 -12.24 -23.53 13.45
CA LYS A 223 -13.18 -24.25 12.59
C LYS A 223 -14.36 -23.38 12.16
N LYS A 224 -14.94 -22.60 13.07
CA LYS A 224 -16.07 -21.70 12.76
C LYS A 224 -15.66 -20.62 11.78
N TYR A 225 -14.49 -20.01 11.95
CA TYR A 225 -14.00 -18.95 11.07
C TYR A 225 -13.53 -19.47 9.70
N TYR A 226 -12.97 -20.69 9.63
CA TYR A 226 -12.75 -21.36 8.35
C TYR A 226 -14.08 -21.64 7.61
N ALA A 227 -15.11 -22.10 8.32
CA ALA A 227 -16.44 -22.30 7.73
C ALA A 227 -17.05 -20.98 7.23
N ALA A 228 -16.98 -19.91 8.03
CA ALA A 228 -17.42 -18.58 7.62
C ALA A 228 -16.69 -18.09 6.35
N THR A 229 -15.38 -18.34 6.24
CA THR A 229 -14.62 -18.01 5.04
C THR A 229 -15.11 -18.78 3.80
N ILE A 230 -15.46 -20.06 3.96
CA ILE A 230 -16.01 -20.89 2.89
C ILE A 230 -17.37 -20.35 2.45
N ASP A 231 -18.24 -20.02 3.39
CA ASP A 231 -19.56 -19.48 3.11
C ASP A 231 -19.47 -18.14 2.36
N LEU A 232 -18.63 -17.21 2.85
CA LEU A 232 -18.43 -15.90 2.23
C LEU A 232 -17.78 -15.97 0.84
N THR A 233 -17.03 -17.03 0.53
CA THR A 233 -16.37 -17.22 -0.77
C THR A 233 -17.12 -18.17 -1.71
N GLY A 234 -18.26 -18.73 -1.27
CA GLY A 234 -18.99 -19.75 -2.02
C GLY A 234 -18.15 -20.99 -2.29
N GLY A 235 -17.29 -21.39 -1.35
CA GLY A 235 -16.43 -22.58 -1.45
C GLY A 235 -15.20 -22.45 -2.33
N LYS A 236 -14.88 -21.24 -2.82
CA LYS A 236 -13.71 -21.03 -3.70
C LYS A 236 -12.38 -20.95 -2.95
N ASN A 237 -12.39 -20.70 -1.65
CA ASN A 237 -11.17 -20.58 -0.86
C ASN A 237 -10.61 -21.95 -0.46
N THR A 238 -9.60 -22.40 -1.19
CA THR A 238 -8.92 -23.69 -0.94
C THR A 238 -8.23 -23.74 0.42
N ARG A 239 -7.63 -22.63 0.88
CA ARG A 239 -6.94 -22.57 2.18
C ARG A 239 -7.91 -22.81 3.34
N ALA A 240 -9.10 -22.23 3.28
CA ALA A 240 -10.13 -22.46 4.29
C ALA A 240 -10.62 -23.92 4.31
N LEU A 241 -10.78 -24.55 3.13
CA LEU A 241 -11.13 -25.98 3.02
C LEU A 241 -10.06 -26.88 3.68
N TYR A 242 -8.78 -26.61 3.42
CA TYR A 242 -7.69 -27.31 4.10
C TYR A 242 -7.70 -27.08 5.61
N GLY A 243 -7.95 -25.84 6.06
CA GLY A 243 -8.06 -25.51 7.49
C GLY A 243 -9.11 -26.36 8.22
N ILE A 244 -10.29 -26.56 7.62
CA ILE A 244 -11.32 -27.45 8.19
C ILE A 244 -10.84 -28.90 8.30
N CYS A 245 -10.21 -29.42 7.23
CA CYS A 245 -9.68 -30.79 7.24
C CYS A 245 -8.62 -30.97 8.34
N LEU A 246 -7.74 -29.98 8.52
CA LEU A 246 -6.70 -30.02 9.55
C LEU A 246 -7.28 -29.99 10.96
N VAL A 247 -8.24 -29.11 11.25
CA VAL A 247 -8.86 -29.04 12.58
C VAL A 247 -9.57 -30.32 12.95
N ARG A 248 -10.24 -30.97 11.99
CA ARG A 248 -10.96 -32.24 12.20
C ARG A 248 -10.05 -33.36 12.72
N CYS A 249 -8.76 -33.35 12.39
CA CYS A 249 -7.82 -34.35 12.89
C CYS A 249 -7.56 -34.24 14.40
N PHE A 250 -7.82 -33.08 15.00
CA PHE A 250 -7.52 -32.78 16.41
C PHE A 250 -8.76 -32.64 17.29
N VAL A 251 -9.94 -32.61 16.68
CA VAL A 251 -11.23 -32.45 17.35
C VAL A 251 -12.13 -33.62 16.95
N PRO A 252 -12.45 -34.56 17.87
CA PRO A 252 -13.34 -35.68 17.57
C PRO A 252 -14.76 -35.26 17.20
#